data_AF-A0A1B8XW69-F1
#
_entry.id   AF-A0A1B8XW69-F1
#
_cell.length_a   1.000
_cell.length_b   1.000
_cell.length_c   1.000
_cell.angle_alpha   90.00
_cell.angle_beta   90.00
_cell.angle_gamma   90.00
#
_symmetry.space_group_name_H-M   'P 1'
#
loop_
_entity.id
_entity.type
_entity.pdbx_description
1 polymer ?
#
loop_
_entity_poly.entity_id
_entity_poly.type
_entity_poly.pdbx_seq_one_letter_code
_entity_poly.pdbx_strand_id
1 'polypeptide(L)' 'VVSSEGGFEVVTKEKKWSQVGNRMGYQPGKGTGSLLKLHYDRILYPYELFQSGVSLMVRNAPRIF' A
#
# COMPACT_ATOMS: atom_id res chain seq x y z
N VAL A 1 -0.94 -11.35 -0.57
CA VAL A 1 -1.49 -10.81 -1.85
C VAL A 1 -0.57 -9.76 -2.44
N VAL A 2 -0.34 -8.60 -1.80
CA VAL A 2 0.53 -7.53 -2.36
C VAL A 2 1.98 -7.99 -2.59
N SER A 3 2.58 -8.70 -1.64
CA SER A 3 3.96 -9.22 -1.79
C SER A 3 4.07 -10.22 -2.96
N SER A 4 3.03 -11.01 -3.23
CA SER A 4 2.98 -11.94 -4.37
C SER A 4 2.81 -11.22 -5.72
N GLU A 5 2.36 -9.97 -5.72
CA GLU A 5 2.22 -9.11 -6.90
C GLU A 5 3.48 -8.25 -7.16
N GLY A 6 4.57 -8.49 -6.42
CA GLY A 6 5.82 -7.73 -6.55
C GLY A 6 5.97 -6.57 -5.56
N GLY A 7 5.09 -6.47 -4.55
CA GLY A 7 5.20 -5.49 -3.48
C GLY A 7 4.53 -4.14 -3.78
N PHE A 8 4.60 -3.23 -2.82
CA PHE A 8 3.88 -1.95 -2.85
C PHE A 8 4.19 -1.09 -4.07
N GLU A 9 5.46 -0.99 -4.46
CA GLU A 9 5.92 -0.15 -5.56
C GLU A 9 5.37 -0.65 -6.90
N VAL A 10 5.44 -1.96 -7.15
CA VAL A 10 4.95 -2.61 -8.37
C VAL A 10 3.43 -2.45 -8.49
N VAL A 11 2.69 -2.82 -7.44
CA VAL A 11 1.22 -2.72 -7.41
C VAL A 11 0.75 -1.26 -7.60
N THR A 12 1.48 -0.30 -7.03
CA THR A 12 1.18 1.13 -7.20
C THR A 12 1.50 1.63 -8.61
N LYS A 13 2.66 1.29 -9.16
CA LYS A 13 3.09 1.71 -10.50
C LYS A 13 2.16 1.16 -11.58
N GLU A 14 1.75 -0.10 -11.44
CA GLU A 14 0.87 -0.79 -12.40
C GLU A 14 -0.63 -0.60 -12.11
N LYS A 15 -0.99 0.22 -11.10
CA LYS A 15 -2.39 0.50 -10.70
C LYS A 15 -3.21 -0.76 -10.39
N LYS A 16 -2.57 -1.80 -9.85
CA LYS A 16 -3.18 -3.12 -9.58
C LYS A 16 -3.97 -3.22 -8.26
N TRP A 17 -4.13 -2.12 -7.53
CA TRP A 17 -4.84 -2.11 -6.23
C TRP A 17 -6.28 -2.61 -6.29
N SER A 18 -7.00 -2.36 -7.40
CA SER A 18 -8.33 -2.91 -7.60
C SER A 18 -8.31 -4.44 -7.75
N GLN A 19 -7.29 -5.00 -8.40
CA GLN A 19 -7.11 -6.45 -8.55
C GLN A 19 -6.71 -7.10 -7.22
N VAL A 20 -5.84 -6.44 -6.44
CA VAL A 20 -5.52 -6.85 -5.07
C VAL A 20 -6.78 -6.90 -4.21
N GLY A 21 -7.64 -5.88 -4.30
CA GLY A 21 -8.92 -5.86 -3.60
C GLY A 21 -9.84 -7.01 -4.00
N ASN A 22 -9.98 -7.27 -5.31
CA ASN A 22 -10.76 -8.40 -5.81
C ASN A 22 -10.22 -9.74 -5.32
N ARG A 23 -8.89 -9.93 -5.33
CA ARG A 23 -8.22 -11.15 -4.81
C ARG A 23 -8.40 -11.33 -3.31
N MET A 24 -8.54 -10.23 -2.56
CA MET A 24 -8.89 -10.27 -1.14
C MET A 24 -10.39 -10.53 -0.88
N GLY A 25 -11.20 -10.66 -1.93
CA GLY A 25 -12.65 -10.91 -1.83
C GLY A 25 -13.51 -9.64 -1.69
N TYR A 26 -12.94 -8.45 -1.86
CA TYR A 26 -13.72 -7.22 -1.85
C TYR A 26 -14.52 -7.04 -3.14
N GLN A 27 -15.70 -6.44 -3.01
CA GLN A 27 -16.58 -6.13 -4.14
C GLN A 27 -15.96 -5.03 -5.03
N PRO A 28 -16.01 -5.17 -6.37
CA PRO A 28 -15.50 -4.16 -7.30
C PRO A 28 -16.35 -2.87 -7.25
N GLY A 29 -15.72 -1.72 -7.54
CA GLY A 29 -16.42 -0.44 -7.72
C GLY A 29 -16.61 0.44 -6.48
N LYS A 30 -16.25 -0.04 -5.27
CA LYS A 30 -16.40 0.74 -4.01
C LYS A 30 -15.19 1.60 -3.62
N GLY A 31 -14.26 1.85 -4.53
CA GLY A 31 -13.02 2.58 -4.20
C GLY A 31 -12.07 1.82 -3.26
N THR A 32 -12.30 0.51 -3.07
CA THR A 32 -11.51 -0.37 -2.19
C THR A 32 -10.02 -0.33 -2.51
N GLY A 33 -9.65 -0.28 -3.80
CA GLY A 33 -8.24 -0.22 -4.21
C GLY A 33 -7.52 1.03 -3.67
N SER A 34 -8.17 2.18 -3.72
CA SER A 34 -7.63 3.44 -3.18
C SER A 34 -7.43 3.37 -1.66
N LEU A 35 -8.37 2.75 -0.96
CA LEU A 35 -8.32 2.57 0.48
C LEU A 35 -7.21 1.59 0.90
N LEU A 36 -7.07 0.47 0.18
CA LEU A 36 -5.99 -0.49 0.39
C LEU A 36 -4.62 0.15 0.22
N LYS A 37 -4.43 0.96 -0.84
CA LYS A 37 -3.18 1.71 -1.05
C LYS A 37 -2.87 2.61 0.14
N LEU A 38 -3.85 3.41 0.60
CA LEU A 38 -3.69 4.34 1.71
C LEU A 38 -3.30 3.61 3.01
N HIS A 39 -3.97 2.51 3.33
CA HIS A 39 -3.67 1.74 4.53
C HIS A 39 -2.30 1.05 4.43
N TYR A 40 -1.95 0.52 3.26
CA TYR A 40 -0.65 -0.09 3.06
C TYR A 40 0.47 0.93 3.27
N ASP A 41 0.36 2.11 2.66
CA ASP A 41 1.36 3.19 2.74
C ASP A 41 1.58 3.67 4.19
N ARG A 42 0.50 3.77 4.97
CA ARG A 42 0.58 4.28 6.36
C ARG A 42 0.96 3.24 7.39
N ILE A 43 0.57 1.97 7.18
CA ILE A 43 0.71 0.92 8.20
C ILE A 43 1.83 -0.02 7.78
N LEU A 44 1.65 -0.74 6.66
CA LEU A 44 2.52 -1.85 6.28
C LEU A 44 3.86 -1.40 5.72
N TYR A 45 3.89 -0.34 4.91
CA TYR A 45 5.12 0.14 4.27
C TYR A 45 6.18 0.59 5.29
N PRO A 46 5.82 1.25 6.41
CA PRO A 46 6.75 1.47 7.51
C PRO A 46 7.40 0.20 8.07
N TYR A 47 6.60 -0.85 8.26
CA TYR A 47 7.11 -2.13 8.75
C TYR A 47 8.00 -2.83 7.72
N GLU A 48 7.65 -2.79 6.44
CA GLU A 48 8.48 -3.39 5.38
C GLU A 48 9.84 -2.72 5.27
N LEU A 49 9.91 -1.39 5.34
CA LEU A 49 11.17 -0.65 5.33
C LEU A 49 12.02 -0.92 6.58
N PHE A 50 11.37 -0.98 7.74
CA PHE A 50 12.06 -1.34 8.97
C PHE A 50 12.65 -2.76 8.89
N GLN A 51 11.87 -3.74 8.41
CA GLN A 51 12.36 -5.12 8.22
C GLN A 51 13.46 -5.22 7.16
N SER A 52 13.46 -4.37 6.12
CA SER A 52 14.51 -4.33 5.12
C SER A 52 15.78 -3.60 5.59
N GLY A 53 15.85 -3.14 6.84
CA GLY A 53 16.99 -2.42 7.41
C GLY A 53 17.09 -0.96 6.97
N VAL A 54 16.07 -0.44 6.29
CA VAL A 54 15.99 0.95 5.85
C VAL A 54 15.30 1.76 6.95
N SER A 55 16.07 2.52 7.72
CA SER A 55 15.51 3.37 8.78
C SER A 55 14.66 4.49 8.19
N LEU A 56 13.38 4.51 8.55
CA LEU A 56 12.45 5.59 8.19
C LEU A 56 12.80 6.84 8.99
N MET A 57 13.57 7.75 8.39
CA MET A 57 13.41 9.17 8.71
C MET A 57 12.03 9.57 8.18
N VAL A 58 11.04 9.39 9.06
CA VAL A 58 9.62 9.36 8.74
C VAL A 58 9.22 10.63 8.00
N ARG A 59 8.52 10.45 6.88
CA ARG A 59 7.74 11.48 6.15
C ARG A 59 6.58 12.05 6.99
N ASN A 60 6.73 12.14 8.30
CA ASN A 60 5.85 12.80 9.26
C ASN A 60 6.09 14.32 9.23
N ALA A 61 6.25 14.90 8.05
CA ALA A 61 5.82 16.27 7.89
C ALA A 61 4.29 16.19 8.01
N PRO A 62 3.67 16.72 9.08
CA PRO A 62 2.22 16.90 9.06
C PRO A 62 1.91 17.67 7.77
N ARG A 63 0.98 17.18 6.94
CA ARG A 63 0.40 18.01 5.90
C ARG A 63 -0.40 19.08 6.64
N ILE A 64 0.30 20.16 7.01
CA ILE A 64 -0.29 21.39 7.51
C ILE A 64 -1.02 21.99 6.30
N PHE A 65 -2.34 21.99 6.39
CA PHE A 65 -3.37 22.64 5.57
C PHE A 65 -3.05 22.90 4.09
#